data_AF-A0A943J9M9-F1
#
_entry.id   AF-A0A943J9M9-F1
#
_cell.length_a   1.000
_cell.length_b   1.000
_cell.length_c   1.000
_cell.angle_alpha   90.00
_cell.angle_beta   90.00
_cell.angle_gamma   90.00
#
_symmetry.space_group_name_H-M   'P 1'
#
loop_
_entity.id
_entity.type
_entity.pdbx_description
1 polymer ?
#
loop_
_entity_poly.entity_id
_entity_poly.type
_entity_poly.pdbx_seq_one_letter_code
_entity_poly.pdbx_strand_id
1 'polypeptide(L)'
;MHPVKGRRLFHQGVDLAAPYGTPVYSAGNGRVAEARYSRSYGWFVHVRHVGGYSTLYAHMDRLHVRTGTHVRIGQHIGNVGHTGVATGNHLHFELRKDGVLLDPLSWPPFK
;
A
#
# COMPACT_ATOMS: atom_id res chain seq x y z
N MET A 1 6.33 16.42 -22.26
CA MET A 1 5.28 17.09 -23.07
C MET A 1 5.15 16.27 -24.34
N HIS A 2 4.05 15.60 -24.71
CA HIS A 2 2.64 15.49 -24.25
C HIS A 2 2.02 14.21 -24.92
N PRO A 3 0.78 13.72 -24.67
CA PRO A 3 -0.24 13.94 -23.62
C PRO A 3 -0.70 12.59 -22.99
N VAL A 4 -1.08 12.45 -21.72
CA VAL A 4 -2.39 12.82 -21.17
C VAL A 4 -2.18 13.04 -19.67
N LYS A 5 -2.23 14.32 -19.26
CA LYS A 5 -2.28 14.84 -17.87
C LYS A 5 -1.05 14.47 -17.01
N GLY A 6 0.07 15.20 -17.07
CA GLY A 6 0.14 16.66 -17.03
C GLY A 6 -0.21 17.26 -15.66
N ARG A 7 -0.49 16.43 -14.66
CA ARG A 7 -0.49 16.81 -13.24
C ARG A 7 0.49 15.88 -12.55
N ARG A 8 1.59 16.42 -12.01
CA ARG A 8 2.16 15.88 -10.77
C ARG A 8 1.06 16.05 -9.72
N LEU A 9 0.04 15.20 -9.75
CA LEU A 9 -0.64 14.84 -8.53
C LEU A 9 0.49 14.35 -7.65
N PHE A 10 0.70 14.98 -6.51
CA PHE A 10 1.67 14.53 -5.53
C PHE A 10 1.33 13.07 -5.19
N HIS A 11 1.96 12.11 -5.88
CA HIS A 11 1.96 10.70 -5.53
C HIS A 11 2.82 10.62 -4.27
N GLN A 12 2.20 10.76 -3.11
CA GLN A 12 2.90 10.68 -1.82
C GLN A 12 3.00 9.23 -1.30
N GLY A 13 2.70 8.26 -2.15
CA GLY A 13 3.10 6.86 -1.97
C GLY A 13 4.42 6.58 -2.70
N VAL A 14 5.08 5.49 -2.32
CA VAL A 14 6.30 4.99 -2.95
C VAL A 14 5.96 3.76 -3.78
N ASP A 15 6.44 3.72 -5.02
CA ASP A 15 6.33 2.55 -5.89
C ASP A 15 7.60 1.70 -5.78
N LEU A 16 7.43 0.47 -5.30
CA LEU A 16 8.50 -0.49 -5.10
C LEU A 16 8.42 -1.55 -6.20
N ALA A 17 9.26 -1.41 -7.22
CA ALA A 17 9.35 -2.37 -8.31
C ALA A 17 9.79 -3.74 -7.77
N ALA A 18 9.03 -4.79 -8.10
CA ALA A 18 9.32 -6.14 -7.67
C ALA A 18 8.66 -7.15 -8.63
N PRO A 19 9.21 -8.37 -8.79
CA PRO A 19 8.58 -9.41 -9.59
C PRO A 19 7.16 -9.75 -9.13
N TYR A 20 6.31 -10.17 -10.07
CA TYR A 20 4.99 -10.74 -9.75
C TYR A 20 5.12 -11.87 -8.71
N GLY A 21 4.21 -11.92 -7.75
CA GLY A 21 4.20 -12.91 -6.69
C GLY A 21 5.13 -12.60 -5.52
N THR A 22 5.93 -11.53 -5.56
CA THR A 22 6.82 -11.15 -4.43
C THR A 22 5.99 -10.94 -3.15
N PRO A 23 6.33 -11.56 -2.01
CA PRO A 23 5.58 -11.39 -0.76
C PRO A 23 5.53 -9.93 -0.28
N VAL A 24 4.35 -9.49 0.15
CA VAL A 24 4.10 -8.17 0.74
C VAL A 24 3.79 -8.34 2.22
N TYR A 25 4.48 -7.57 3.07
CA TYR A 25 4.37 -7.66 4.52
C TYR A 25 3.82 -6.38 5.13
N SER A 26 3.10 -6.50 6.25
CA SER A 26 2.64 -5.33 6.98
C SER A 26 3.80 -4.60 7.64
N ALA A 27 3.91 -3.29 7.40
CA ALA A 27 4.94 -2.42 7.96
C ALA A 27 4.76 -2.15 9.46
N GLY A 28 3.62 -2.52 10.07
CA GLY A 28 3.36 -2.27 11.48
C GLY A 28 2.18 -3.05 12.04
N ASN A 29 2.13 -3.19 13.36
CA ASN A 29 0.99 -3.80 14.05
C ASN A 29 -0.29 -2.99 13.78
N GLY A 30 -1.42 -3.65 13.55
CA GLY A 30 -2.65 -2.94 13.29
C GLY A 30 -3.85 -3.82 12.99
N ARG A 31 -4.90 -3.18 12.50
CA ARG A 31 -6.13 -3.85 12.05
C ARG A 31 -6.43 -3.46 10.61
N VAL A 32 -6.70 -4.45 9.79
CA VAL A 32 -7.09 -4.27 8.39
C VAL A 32 -8.42 -3.54 8.35
N ALA A 33 -8.41 -2.28 7.90
CA ALA A 33 -9.60 -1.48 7.70
C ALA A 33 -10.29 -1.83 6.39
N GLU A 34 -9.52 -2.11 5.35
CA GLU A 34 -10.03 -2.51 4.04
C GLU A 34 -9.12 -3.58 3.42
N ALA A 35 -9.72 -4.59 2.81
CA ALA A 35 -9.04 -5.55 1.93
C ALA A 35 -10.01 -5.91 0.81
N ARG A 36 -9.90 -5.23 -0.33
CA ARG A 36 -10.84 -5.37 -1.45
C ARG A 36 -10.20 -4.94 -2.77
N TYR A 37 -10.93 -5.14 -3.86
CA TYR A 37 -10.56 -4.60 -5.15
C TYR A 37 -11.07 -3.16 -5.30
N SER A 38 -10.30 -2.30 -5.95
CA SER A 38 -10.76 -1.03 -6.49
C SER A 38 -10.21 -0.83 -7.90
N ARG A 39 -10.89 -0.02 -8.70
CA ARG A 39 -10.45 0.24 -10.08
C ARG A 39 -9.08 0.94 -10.15
N SER A 40 -8.76 1.80 -9.19
CA SER A 40 -7.49 2.52 -9.13
C SER A 40 -6.38 1.67 -8.51
N TYR A 41 -6.55 1.21 -7.27
CA TYR A 41 -5.51 0.50 -6.53
C TYR A 41 -5.40 -0.98 -6.90
N GLY A 42 -6.32 -1.53 -7.69
CA GLY A 42 -6.41 -2.97 -7.89
C GLY A 42 -6.79 -3.67 -6.58
N TRP A 43 -6.24 -4.86 -6.34
CA TRP A 43 -6.32 -5.47 -5.00
C TRP A 43 -5.40 -4.74 -4.04
N PHE A 44 -5.98 -4.30 -2.93
CA PHE A 44 -5.25 -3.54 -1.93
C PHE A 44 -5.65 -3.94 -0.52
N VAL A 45 -4.76 -3.61 0.42
CA VAL A 45 -4.98 -3.71 1.86
C VAL A 45 -4.70 -2.35 2.48
N HIS A 46 -5.59 -1.86 3.32
CA HIS A 46 -5.40 -0.66 4.14
C HIS A 46 -5.40 -1.07 5.62
N VAL A 47 -4.30 -0.83 6.30
CA VAL A 47 -4.12 -1.19 7.72
C VAL A 47 -4.13 0.08 8.55
N ARG A 48 -5.00 0.13 9.57
CA ARG A 48 -4.95 1.17 10.61
C ARG A 48 -4.03 0.73 11.74
N HIS A 49 -3.15 1.63 12.13
CA HIS A 49 -2.20 1.45 13.22
C HIS A 49 -2.58 2.36 14.39
N VAL A 50 -1.87 2.20 15.51
CA VAL A 50 -2.00 3.08 16.67
C VAL A 50 -1.57 4.52 16.35
N GLY A 51 -2.00 5.48 17.15
CA GLY A 51 -1.53 6.86 17.05
C GLY A 51 -1.92 7.57 15.75
N GLY A 52 -3.01 7.15 15.09
CA GLY A 52 -3.51 7.80 13.87
C GLY A 52 -2.76 7.45 12.59
N TYR A 53 -1.80 6.52 12.64
CA TYR A 53 -1.09 6.06 11.45
C TYR A 53 -1.90 5.03 10.67
N SER A 54 -1.70 4.98 9.36
CA SER A 54 -2.19 3.89 8.52
C SER A 54 -1.28 3.65 7.34
N THR A 55 -1.28 2.42 6.83
CA THR A 55 -0.52 2.05 5.63
C THR A 55 -1.41 1.40 4.58
N LEU A 56 -1.19 1.72 3.31
CA LEU A 56 -1.90 1.14 2.18
C LEU A 56 -0.91 0.40 1.29
N TYR A 57 -1.30 -0.79 0.85
CA TYR A 57 -0.55 -1.70 -0.02
C TYR A 57 -1.44 -1.98 -1.22
N ALA A 58 -1.01 -1.63 -2.43
CA ALA A 58 -1.83 -1.70 -3.64
C ALA A 58 -1.16 -2.46 -4.79
N HIS A 59 -1.92 -2.64 -5.86
CA HIS A 59 -1.58 -3.35 -7.09
C HIS A 59 -1.25 -4.84 -6.88
N MET A 60 -1.68 -5.43 -5.77
CA MET A 60 -1.41 -6.83 -5.46
C MET A 60 -2.15 -7.77 -6.40
N ASP A 61 -1.65 -9.00 -6.58
CA ASP A 61 -2.37 -10.06 -7.30
C ASP A 61 -3.28 -10.86 -6.37
N ARG A 62 -2.87 -11.00 -5.10
CA ARG A 62 -3.56 -11.80 -4.09
C ARG A 62 -3.48 -11.15 -2.72
N LEU A 63 -4.56 -11.27 -1.95
CA LEU A 63 -4.64 -10.88 -0.55
C LEU A 63 -4.66 -12.12 0.35
N HIS A 64 -3.89 -12.11 1.43
CA HIS A 64 -3.87 -13.17 2.46
C HIS A 64 -4.61 -12.77 3.73
N VAL A 65 -5.17 -11.56 3.75
CA VAL A 65 -5.94 -11.01 4.87
C VAL A 65 -7.26 -10.44 4.37
N ARG A 66 -8.19 -10.23 5.31
CA ARG A 66 -9.50 -9.64 5.05
C ARG A 66 -9.77 -8.48 6.00
N THR A 67 -10.75 -7.66 5.68
CA THR A 67 -11.22 -6.58 6.55
C THR A 67 -11.51 -7.12 7.96
N GLY A 68 -11.04 -6.39 8.97
CA GLY A 68 -11.20 -6.74 10.38
C GLY A 68 -10.08 -7.61 10.96
N THR A 69 -9.23 -8.23 10.14
CA THR A 69 -8.08 -9.02 10.59
C THR A 69 -7.07 -8.15 11.37
N HIS A 70 -6.60 -8.65 12.51
CA HIS A 70 -5.44 -8.09 13.19
C HIS A 70 -4.16 -8.58 12.53
N VAL A 71 -3.22 -7.66 12.28
CA VAL A 71 -1.93 -7.97 11.67
C VAL A 71 -0.80 -7.53 12.58
N ARG A 72 0.30 -8.29 12.53
CA ARG A 72 1.57 -7.94 13.17
C ARG A 72 2.53 -7.32 12.15
N ILE A 73 3.49 -6.53 12.64
CA ILE A 73 4.63 -6.11 11.83
C ILE A 73 5.32 -7.35 11.24
N GLY A 74 5.67 -7.28 9.95
CA GLY A 74 6.27 -8.39 9.23
C GLY A 74 5.29 -9.53 8.88
N GLN A 75 4.00 -9.41 9.17
CA GLN A 75 3.02 -10.41 8.75
C GLN A 75 2.79 -10.35 7.24
N HIS A 76 2.84 -11.50 6.57
CA HIS A 76 2.53 -11.62 5.14
C HIS A 76 1.04 -11.33 4.89
N ILE A 77 0.75 -10.33 4.06
CA ILE A 77 -0.61 -9.82 3.82
C ILE A 77 -1.08 -9.95 2.37
N GLY A 78 -0.17 -10.20 1.43
CA GLY A 78 -0.48 -10.36 0.02
C GLY A 78 0.77 -10.54 -0.83
N ASN A 79 0.61 -10.52 -2.14
CA ASN A 79 1.70 -10.66 -3.11
C ASN A 79 1.65 -9.54 -4.15
N VAL A 80 2.83 -9.12 -4.62
CA VAL A 80 2.98 -8.09 -5.67
C VAL A 80 2.32 -8.57 -6.95
N GLY A 81 1.56 -7.68 -7.58
CA GLY A 81 0.94 -7.92 -8.87
C GLY A 81 1.03 -6.72 -9.79
N HIS A 82 0.07 -6.67 -10.71
CA HIS A 82 -0.12 -5.59 -11.68
C HIS A 82 -1.62 -5.37 -11.89
N THR A 83 -2.36 -5.18 -10.79
CA THR A 83 -3.82 -4.97 -10.85
C THR A 83 -4.19 -3.49 -10.68
N GLY A 84 -5.37 -3.09 -11.18
CA GLY A 84 -5.80 -1.68 -11.17
C GLY A 84 -5.04 -0.82 -12.19
N VAL A 85 -4.73 0.41 -11.82
CA VAL A 85 -3.96 1.35 -12.66
C VAL A 85 -2.49 1.24 -12.30
N ALA A 86 -1.78 0.36 -13.00
CA ALA A 86 -0.35 0.13 -12.83
C ALA A 86 0.32 -0.03 -14.21
N THR A 87 1.60 0.36 -14.34
CA THR A 87 2.36 0.27 -15.60
C THR A 87 3.23 -0.99 -15.70
N GLY A 88 3.45 -1.69 -14.59
CA GLY A 88 4.21 -2.93 -14.48
C GLY A 88 4.06 -3.53 -13.09
N ASN A 89 4.71 -4.66 -12.84
CA ASN A 89 4.71 -5.28 -11.50
C ASN A 89 5.43 -4.38 -10.48
N HIS A 90 4.69 -3.94 -9.46
CA HIS A 90 5.22 -3.17 -8.34
C HIS A 90 4.23 -3.19 -7.17
N LEU A 91 4.72 -2.85 -5.98
CA LEU A 91 3.88 -2.49 -4.85
C LEU A 91 3.77 -0.97 -4.78
N HIS A 92 2.55 -0.43 -4.84
CA HIS A 92 2.31 0.93 -4.41
C HIS A 92 2.07 0.95 -2.90
N PHE A 93 2.94 1.64 -2.16
CA PHE A 93 2.90 1.74 -0.71
C PHE A 93 2.64 3.17 -0.27
N GLU A 94 1.71 3.36 0.66
CA GLU A 94 1.46 4.66 1.26
C GLU A 94 1.59 4.58 2.79
N LEU A 95 2.15 5.64 3.39
CA LEU A 95 2.08 5.91 4.81
C LEU A 95 1.21 7.16 5.02
N ARG A 96 0.29 7.10 5.97
CA ARG A 96 -0.59 8.23 6.31
C ARG A 96 -0.62 8.46 7.82
N LYS A 97 -0.76 9.72 8.23
CA LYS A 97 -1.01 10.15 9.61
C LYS A 97 -2.26 11.03 9.63
N ASP A 98 -3.26 10.60 10.39
CA ASP A 98 -4.56 11.27 10.50
C ASP A 98 -5.22 11.54 9.13
N GLY A 99 -5.05 10.61 8.19
CA GLY A 99 -5.57 10.69 6.82
C GLY A 99 -4.69 11.46 5.84
N VAL A 100 -3.68 12.19 6.31
CA VAL A 100 -2.73 12.93 5.48
C VAL A 100 -1.59 12.00 5.07
N LEU A 101 -1.28 11.95 3.78
CA LEU A 101 -0.15 11.20 3.25
C LEU A 101 1.17 11.79 3.77
N LEU A 102 2.10 10.91 4.14
CA LEU A 102 3.46 11.24 4.56
C LEU A 102 4.44 10.65 3.55
N ASP A 103 5.57 11.31 3.33
CA ASP A 103 6.68 10.70 2.59
C ASP A 103 7.26 9.54 3.42
N PRO A 104 7.11 8.28 2.97
CA PRO A 104 7.58 7.12 3.72
C PRO A 104 9.10 7.09 3.91
N LEU A 105 9.86 7.72 3.02
CA LEU A 105 11.33 7.74 3.07
C LEU A 105 11.85 8.77 4.08
N SER A 106 11.04 9.76 4.42
CA SER A 106 11.35 10.77 5.43
C SER A 106 11.06 10.31 6.87
N TRP A 107 10.39 9.16 7.04
CA TRP A 107 9.99 8.68 8.36
C TRP A 107 11.13 7.93 9.05
N PRO A 108 11.60 8.36 10.24
CA PRO A 108 12.65 7.63 10.95
C PRO A 108 12.14 6.24 11.37
N PRO A 109 13.00 5.20 11.36
CA PRO A 109 12.63 3.87 11.82
C PRO A 109 12.07 3.96 13.24
N PHE A 110 10.95 3.29 13.48
CA PHE A 110 10.31 3.19 14.78
C PHE A 110 11.38 2.85 15.84
N LYS A 111 11.67 3.79 16.74
CA LYS A 111 12.41 3.50 17.99
C LYS A 111 11.47 2.84 18.98
#